data_AF-A0A2H9Q039-F1
#
_entry.id   AF-A0A2H9Q039-F1
#
_cell.length_a   1.000
_cell.length_b   1.000
_cell.length_c   1.000
_cell.angle_alpha   90.00
_cell.angle_beta   90.00
_cell.angle_gamma   90.00
#
_symmetry.space_group_name_H-M   'P 1'
#
loop_
_entity.id
_entity.type
_entity.pdbx_description
1 polymer ?
#
loop_
_entity_poly.entity_id
_entity_poly.type
_entity_poly.pdbx_seq_one_letter_code
_entity_poly.pdbx_strand_id
1 'polypeptide(L)'
;MERIPIRFKKEKFFLKAEIRKNFFRKLMGLMFKSYKNAKPALFIFKNKIRTSFHTFFCFFPIAFIFLDENFSIINVKIKKPFSFEISSEKSFKYVIEIPLNKDEHKTIIKNSNLSSVVKFIFSSFKVNTDDDRKI
;
A
#
# COMPACT_ATOMS: atom_id res chain seq x y z
N MET A 1 7.74 -4.09 -12.56
CA MET A 1 6.99 -3.17 -11.68
C MET A 1 6.28 -2.17 -12.57
N GLU A 2 5.03 -1.85 -12.27
CA GLU A 2 4.24 -0.90 -13.06
C GLU A 2 4.06 0.41 -12.29
N ARG A 3 4.06 1.56 -12.99
CA ARG A 3 3.71 2.86 -12.40
C ARG A 3 2.20 2.94 -12.27
N ILE A 4 1.70 3.03 -11.04
CA ILE A 4 0.28 3.09 -10.73
C ILE A 4 -0.07 4.52 -10.32
N PRO A 5 -1.01 5.18 -11.02
CA PRO A 5 -1.51 6.48 -10.57
C PRO A 5 -2.37 6.28 -9.32
N ILE A 6 -2.16 7.11 -8.31
CA ILE A 6 -2.92 7.09 -7.05
C ILE A 6 -3.42 8.50 -6.79
N ARG A 7 -4.71 8.64 -6.51
CA ARG A 7 -5.35 9.94 -6.28
C ARG A 7 -5.68 10.10 -4.81
N PHE A 8 -5.41 11.27 -4.27
CA PHE A 8 -5.85 11.62 -2.93
C PHE A 8 -6.22 13.10 -2.88
N LYS A 9 -7.49 13.38 -2.56
CA LYS A 9 -8.05 14.73 -2.67
C LYS A 9 -7.82 15.29 -4.09
N LYS A 10 -7.16 16.44 -4.21
CA LYS A 10 -6.81 17.08 -5.48
C LYS A 10 -5.39 16.74 -5.96
N GLU A 11 -4.67 15.88 -5.23
CA GLU A 11 -3.29 15.51 -5.52
C GLU A 11 -3.22 14.15 -6.24
N LYS A 12 -2.24 14.00 -7.13
CA LYS A 12 -1.97 12.77 -7.87
C LYS A 12 -0.54 12.31 -7.64
N PHE A 13 -0.40 11.03 -7.33
CA PHE A 13 0.86 10.37 -7.02
C PHE A 13 1.08 9.19 -7.98
N PHE A 14 2.33 8.77 -8.16
CA PHE A 14 2.70 7.59 -8.95
C PHE A 14 3.58 6.63 -8.17
N LEU A 15 3.05 5.44 -7.83
CA LEU A 15 3.82 4.41 -7.14
C LEU A 15 4.25 3.30 -8.10
N LYS A 16 5.52 2.89 -8.06
CA LYS A 16 5.98 1.67 -8.73
C LYS A 16 5.66 0.46 -7.85
N ALA A 17 4.80 -0.45 -8.32
CA ALA A 17 4.47 -1.68 -7.60
C ALA A 17 4.47 -2.93 -8.48
N GLU A 18 4.62 -4.10 -7.88
CA GLU A 18 4.45 -5.39 -8.54
C GLU A 18 2.98 -5.79 -8.56
N ILE A 19 2.42 -6.05 -9.74
CA ILE A 19 1.02 -6.48 -9.85
C ILE A 19 0.88 -7.96 -9.50
N ARG A 20 0.03 -8.25 -8.52
CA ARG A 20 -0.34 -9.61 -8.10
C ARG A 20 -1.76 -9.93 -8.61
N LYS A 21 -1.84 -10.57 -9.78
CA LYS A 21 -3.12 -10.98 -10.40
C LYS A 21 -3.62 -12.34 -9.87
N ASN A 22 -2.70 -13.29 -9.65
CA ASN A 22 -3.01 -14.68 -9.29
C ASN A 22 -3.51 -14.78 -7.83
N PHE A 23 -4.58 -15.55 -7.61
CA PHE A 23 -5.21 -15.74 -6.31
C PHE A 23 -4.21 -16.21 -5.23
N PHE A 24 -3.37 -17.20 -5.53
CA PHE A 24 -2.32 -17.67 -4.62
C PHE A 24 -1.30 -16.58 -4.26
N ARG A 25 -0.93 -15.73 -5.23
CA ARG A 25 -0.04 -14.58 -5.00
C ARG A 25 -0.73 -13.47 -4.19
N LYS A 26 -2.06 -13.42 -4.18
CA LYS A 26 -2.84 -12.51 -3.33
C LYS A 26 -2.88 -12.96 -1.88
N LEU A 27 -2.96 -14.27 -1.65
CA LEU A 27 -2.93 -14.87 -0.30
C LEU A 27 -1.55 -14.79 0.35
N MET A 28 -0.46 -15.01 -0.41
CA MET A 28 0.89 -14.94 0.16
C MET A 28 1.43 -13.50 0.31
N GLY A 29 0.95 -12.54 -0.49
CA GLY A 29 1.39 -11.15 -0.43
C GLY A 29 2.89 -10.92 -0.22
N LEU A 30 3.24 -10.26 0.88
CA LEU A 30 4.63 -10.01 1.34
C LEU A 30 5.15 -11.04 2.35
N MET A 31 4.41 -12.10 2.65
CA MET A 31 4.79 -13.14 3.59
C MET A 31 6.10 -13.82 3.19
N PHE A 32 6.88 -14.21 4.20
CA PHE A 32 8.17 -14.91 4.07
C PHE A 32 9.26 -14.13 3.32
N LYS A 33 9.04 -12.86 3.00
CA LYS A 33 10.08 -11.99 2.45
C LYS A 33 10.88 -11.32 3.56
N SER A 34 12.15 -11.03 3.26
CA SER A 34 12.92 -10.06 4.04
C SER A 34 12.55 -8.64 3.59
N TYR A 35 12.68 -7.65 4.48
CA TYR A 35 12.40 -6.24 4.15
C TYR A 35 13.17 -5.78 2.90
N LYS A 36 14.44 -6.18 2.76
CA LYS A 36 15.30 -5.83 1.61
C LYS A 36 14.77 -6.33 0.27
N ASN A 37 14.05 -7.46 0.27
CA ASN A 37 13.52 -8.10 -0.92
C ASN A 37 12.01 -7.80 -1.13
N ALA A 38 11.38 -7.16 -0.14
CA ALA A 38 9.99 -6.77 -0.22
C ALA A 38 9.88 -5.51 -1.08
N LYS A 39 9.01 -5.56 -2.08
CA LYS A 39 8.69 -4.44 -2.97
C LYS A 39 7.21 -4.12 -2.82
N PRO A 40 6.79 -2.86 -3.04
CA PRO A 40 5.38 -2.52 -3.07
C PRO A 40 4.62 -3.46 -4.01
N ALA A 41 3.46 -3.96 -3.57
CA ALA A 41 2.66 -4.90 -4.33
C ALA A 41 1.23 -4.39 -4.49
N LEU A 42 0.71 -4.41 -5.71
CA LEU A 42 -0.67 -4.07 -6.04
C LEU A 42 -1.50 -5.35 -6.18
N PHE A 43 -2.57 -5.44 -5.39
CA PHE A 43 -3.55 -6.50 -5.43
C PHE A 43 -4.80 -5.98 -6.13
N ILE A 44 -5.23 -6.68 -7.18
CA ILE A 44 -6.39 -6.29 -8.00
C ILE A 44 -7.53 -7.28 -7.79
N PHE A 45 -8.67 -6.81 -7.31
CA PHE A 45 -9.86 -7.64 -7.12
C PHE A 45 -10.83 -7.46 -8.30
N LYS A 46 -11.52 -8.56 -8.68
CA LYS A 46 -12.47 -8.54 -9.81
C LYS A 46 -13.63 -7.58 -9.52
N ASN A 47 -14.19 -7.69 -8.31
CA ASN A 47 -15.30 -6.88 -7.83
C ASN A 47 -14.83 -6.00 -6.66
N LYS A 48 -15.62 -4.96 -6.33
CA LYS A 48 -15.47 -4.25 -5.06
C LYS A 48 -15.76 -5.23 -3.93
N ILE A 49 -14.84 -5.35 -2.97
CA ILE A 49 -14.97 -6.27 -1.85
C ILE A 49 -14.76 -5.55 -0.53
N ARG A 50 -15.24 -6.19 0.55
CA ARG A 50 -14.95 -5.83 1.93
C ARG A 50 -14.37 -7.07 2.59
N THR A 51 -13.04 -7.19 2.53
CA THR A 51 -12.32 -8.31 3.15
C THR A 51 -11.28 -7.79 4.12
N SER A 52 -10.84 -8.68 5.01
CA SER A 52 -9.81 -8.43 6.01
C SER A 52 -8.51 -9.09 5.58
N PHE A 53 -7.42 -8.36 5.70
CA PHE A 53 -6.07 -8.89 5.52
C PHE A 53 -5.46 -9.27 6.87
N HIS A 54 -4.38 -10.03 6.81
CA HIS A 54 -3.56 -10.38 7.95
C HIS A 54 -2.08 -10.22 7.57
N THR A 55 -1.22 -9.95 8.53
CA THR A 55 0.25 -9.88 8.35
C THR A 55 0.97 -11.05 9.00
N PHE A 56 0.31 -12.21 9.08
CA PHE A 56 0.99 -13.45 9.47
C PHE A 56 2.16 -13.73 8.55
N PHE A 57 3.29 -14.18 9.12
CA PHE A 57 4.52 -14.48 8.38
C PHE A 57 5.17 -13.29 7.66
N CYS A 58 4.74 -12.06 7.96
CA CYS A 58 5.46 -10.84 7.58
C CYS A 58 6.38 -10.40 8.72
N PHE A 59 7.67 -10.24 8.45
CA PHE A 59 8.69 -9.90 9.46
C PHE A 59 8.99 -8.39 9.57
N PHE A 60 8.20 -7.55 8.90
CA PHE A 60 8.32 -6.09 8.92
C PHE A 60 6.94 -5.42 8.92
N PRO A 61 6.81 -4.16 9.39
CA PRO A 61 5.55 -3.44 9.30
C PRO A 61 5.13 -3.18 7.86
N ILE A 62 3.82 -3.19 7.60
CA ILE A 62 3.25 -3.01 6.26
C ILE A 62 2.22 -1.88 6.31
N ALA A 63 2.31 -0.97 5.33
CA ALA A 63 1.24 -0.03 5.02
C ALA A 63 0.30 -0.63 3.96
N PHE A 64 -0.98 -0.66 4.28
CA PHE A 64 -2.07 -1.05 3.41
C PHE A 64 -2.79 0.20 2.91
N ILE A 65 -2.71 0.47 1.61
CA ILE A 65 -3.42 1.57 0.96
C ILE A 65 -4.60 0.97 0.19
N PHE A 66 -5.81 1.25 0.66
CA PHE A 66 -7.04 0.78 0.03
C PHE A 66 -7.51 1.79 -1.02
N LEU A 67 -7.81 1.30 -2.23
CA LEU A 67 -8.18 2.13 -3.37
C LEU A 67 -9.54 1.74 -3.95
N ASP A 68 -10.27 2.74 -4.42
CA ASP A 68 -11.48 2.55 -5.23
C ASP A 68 -11.16 2.18 -6.69
N GLU A 69 -12.17 2.04 -7.54
CA GLU A 69 -12.00 1.70 -8.94
C GLU A 69 -11.30 2.76 -9.80
N ASN A 70 -11.28 4.00 -9.32
CA ASN A 70 -10.62 5.16 -9.93
C ASN A 70 -9.20 5.40 -9.39
N PHE A 71 -8.66 4.44 -8.62
CA PHE A 71 -7.39 4.54 -7.90
C PHE A 71 -7.34 5.69 -6.87
N SER A 72 -8.49 6.08 -6.33
CA SER A 72 -8.57 7.05 -5.24
C SER A 72 -8.38 6.37 -3.89
N ILE A 73 -7.58 6.96 -3.01
CA ILE A 73 -7.35 6.44 -1.66
C ILE A 73 -8.63 6.53 -0.83
N ILE A 74 -9.09 5.37 -0.38
CA ILE A 74 -10.20 5.22 0.55
C ILE A 74 -9.69 5.34 1.99
N ASN A 75 -8.64 4.59 2.32
CA ASN A 75 -8.06 4.55 3.65
C ASN A 75 -6.61 4.04 3.59
N VAL A 76 -5.83 4.35 4.62
CA VAL A 76 -4.49 3.80 4.85
C VAL A 76 -4.47 3.18 6.24
N LYS A 77 -4.06 1.92 6.33
CA LYS A 77 -3.86 1.24 7.62
C LYS A 77 -2.42 0.75 7.71
N ILE A 78 -1.83 0.89 8.88
CA ILE A 78 -0.44 0.48 9.12
C ILE A 78 -0.45 -0.56 10.21
N LYS A 79 0.18 -1.69 9.92
CA LYS A 79 0.11 -2.85 10.79
C LYS A 79 1.50 -3.40 11.02
N LYS A 80 1.73 -3.82 12.26
CA LYS A 80 2.96 -4.46 12.68
C LYS A 80 3.02 -5.89 12.09
N PRO A 81 4.19 -6.52 12.10
CA PRO A 81 4.31 -7.97 11.94
C PRO A 81 3.25 -8.71 12.78
N PHE A 82 2.76 -9.84 12.27
CA PHE A 82 1.85 -10.74 13.00
C PHE A 82 0.57 -10.08 13.55
N SER A 83 0.04 -9.10 12.82
CA SER A 83 -1.22 -8.44 13.17
C SER A 83 -2.40 -9.04 12.41
N PHE A 84 -3.55 -9.03 13.08
CA PHE A 84 -4.82 -9.52 12.56
C PHE A 84 -5.72 -8.37 12.09
N GLU A 85 -6.78 -8.76 11.37
CA GLU A 85 -7.97 -7.97 11.12
C GLU A 85 -7.67 -6.58 10.54
N ILE A 86 -7.16 -6.60 9.31
CA ILE A 86 -6.83 -5.39 8.58
C ILE A 86 -7.91 -5.18 7.54
N SER A 87 -9.00 -4.55 7.96
CA SER A 87 -10.14 -4.28 7.10
C SER A 87 -10.19 -2.80 6.69
N SER A 88 -10.81 -2.57 5.54
CA SER A 88 -11.27 -1.24 5.15
C SER A 88 -12.71 -1.06 5.60
N GLU A 89 -13.03 0.14 6.08
CA GLU A 89 -14.39 0.54 6.45
C GLU A 89 -15.33 0.57 5.23
N LYS A 90 -14.78 0.89 4.05
CA LYS A 90 -15.50 0.93 2.78
C LYS A 90 -15.03 -0.17 1.83
N SER A 91 -15.89 -0.55 0.88
CA SER A 91 -15.52 -1.50 -0.17
C SER A 91 -14.42 -0.91 -1.07
N PHE A 92 -13.48 -1.75 -1.47
CA PHE A 92 -12.33 -1.36 -2.28
C PHE A 92 -12.14 -2.33 -3.45
N LYS A 93 -11.47 -1.88 -4.51
CA LYS A 93 -11.15 -2.69 -5.69
C LYS A 93 -9.68 -3.03 -5.77
N TYR A 94 -8.82 -2.19 -5.21
CA TYR A 94 -7.39 -2.43 -5.16
C TYR A 94 -6.82 -2.21 -3.77
N VAL A 95 -5.75 -2.93 -3.45
CA VAL A 95 -4.95 -2.71 -2.24
C VAL A 95 -3.49 -2.66 -2.65
N ILE A 96 -2.75 -1.73 -2.07
CA ILE A 96 -1.31 -1.68 -2.19
C ILE A 96 -0.71 -2.02 -0.82
N GLU A 97 0.14 -3.04 -0.79
CA GLU A 97 0.99 -3.33 0.37
C GLU A 97 2.37 -2.71 0.15
N ILE A 98 2.80 -1.88 1.09
CA ILE A 98 4.12 -1.25 1.08
C ILE A 98 4.90 -1.73 2.31
N PRO A 99 6.06 -2.38 2.12
CA PRO A 99 6.93 -2.76 3.22
C PRO A 99 7.55 -1.50 3.85
N LEU A 100 7.48 -1.38 5.17
CA LEU A 100 8.06 -0.28 5.91
C LEU A 100 9.22 -0.76 6.78
N ASN A 101 10.22 0.10 6.99
CA ASN A 101 11.19 -0.10 8.07
C ASN A 101 10.63 0.41 9.41
N LYS A 102 11.39 0.17 10.49
CA LYS A 102 10.98 0.54 11.86
C LYS A 102 10.81 2.06 12.03
N ASP A 103 11.63 2.87 11.37
CA ASP A 103 11.64 4.32 11.55
C ASP A 103 10.53 5.01 10.74
N GLU A 104 10.28 4.54 9.51
CA GLU A 104 9.10 4.90 8.72
C GLU A 104 7.83 4.58 9.51
N HIS A 105 7.71 3.37 10.03
CA HIS A 105 6.56 2.97 10.84
C HIS A 105 6.36 3.87 12.07
N LYS A 106 7.43 4.17 12.82
CA LYS A 106 7.36 5.10 13.96
C LYS A 106 6.92 6.49 13.53
N THR A 107 7.46 7.00 12.44
CA THR A 107 7.15 8.33 11.92
C THR A 107 5.69 8.42 11.52
N ILE A 108 5.18 7.41 10.82
CA ILE A 108 3.80 7.44 10.36
C ILE A 108 2.82 7.28 11.52
N ILE A 109 3.10 6.45 12.53
CA ILE A 109 2.24 6.32 13.71
C ILE A 109 2.19 7.61 14.54
N LYS A 110 3.27 8.40 14.57
CA LYS A 110 3.27 9.72 15.22
C LYS A 110 2.36 10.72 14.50
N ASN A 111 2.07 10.49 13.21
CA ASN A 111 1.17 11.34 12.44
C ASN A 111 -0.28 10.87 12.61
N SER A 112 -1.11 11.70 13.26
CA SER A 112 -2.54 11.39 13.45
C SER A 112 -3.40 11.66 12.21
N ASN A 113 -2.93 12.49 11.28
CA ASN A 113 -3.71 12.92 10.11
C ASN A 113 -3.39 12.07 8.86
N LEU A 114 -4.42 11.50 8.24
CA LEU A 114 -4.32 10.70 7.01
C LEU A 114 -3.58 11.44 5.87
N SER A 115 -3.78 12.76 5.75
CA SER A 115 -3.11 13.58 4.74
C SER A 115 -1.59 13.63 4.94
N SER A 116 -1.13 13.75 6.19
CA SER A 116 0.29 13.73 6.51
C SER A 116 0.90 12.35 6.29
N VAL A 117 0.17 11.29 6.66
CA VAL A 117 0.55 9.88 6.42
C VAL A 117 0.72 9.62 4.92
N VAL A 118 -0.25 10.01 4.10
CA VAL A 118 -0.22 9.85 2.65
C VAL A 118 1.00 10.59 2.07
N LYS A 119 1.18 11.86 2.40
CA LYS A 119 2.33 12.65 1.92
C LYS A 119 3.67 12.04 2.31
N PHE A 120 3.79 11.56 3.54
CA PHE A 120 5.01 10.87 3.99
C PHE A 120 5.28 9.61 3.16
N ILE A 121 4.28 8.73 3.02
CA ILE A 121 4.44 7.48 2.24
C ILE A 121 4.87 7.80 0.80
N PHE A 122 4.22 8.75 0.13
CA PHE A 122 4.60 9.04 -1.25
C PHE A 122 5.96 9.75 -1.38
N SER A 123 6.35 10.56 -0.39
CA SER A 123 7.70 11.15 -0.32
C SER A 123 8.78 10.09 -0.11
N SER A 124 8.61 9.19 0.86
CA SER A 124 9.62 8.18 1.24
C SER A 124 9.88 7.15 0.14
N PHE A 125 8.88 6.80 -0.65
CA PHE A 125 9.00 5.78 -1.71
C PHE A 125 9.39 6.37 -3.09
N LYS A 126 9.97 7.58 -3.12
CA LYS A 126 10.40 8.31 -4.33
C LYS A 126 9.33 8.28 -5.43
N VAL A 127 8.13 8.73 -5.07
CA VAL A 127 7.08 8.95 -6.04
C VAL A 127 7.35 10.28 -6.74
N ASN A 128 7.99 10.21 -7.92
CA ASN A 128 8.13 11.37 -8.80
C ASN A 128 6.73 11.90 -9.14
N THR A 129 6.41 13.04 -8.56
CA THR A 129 5.34 13.93 -9.01
C THR A 129 5.83 14.57 -10.31
N ASP A 130 5.34 14.05 -11.43
CA ASP A 130 5.36 14.68 -12.77
C ASP A 130 6.64 14.79 -13.63
N ASP A 131 7.77 14.15 -13.31
CA ASP A 131 8.88 14.05 -14.29
C ASP A 131 9.17 12.60 -14.73
N ASP A 132 9.76 12.46 -15.92
CA ASP A 132 9.94 11.27 -16.77
C ASP A 132 8.96 11.20 -17.97
N ARG A 133 8.57 12.35 -18.53
CA ARG A 133 8.37 12.49 -19.98
C ARG A 133 9.56 13.25 -20.56
N LYS A 134 10.73 12.62 -20.57
CA LYS A 134 11.88 12.92 -21.43
C LYS A 134 13.01 11.98 -21.01
N ILE A 135 13.25 10.95 -21.81
CA ILE A 135 14.49 10.60 -22.52
C ILE A 135 14.17 9.33 -23.31
#